data_AF-A0A0C9ZB07-F1
#
_entry.id   AF-A0A0C9ZB07-F1
#
_cell.length_a   1.000
_cell.length_b   1.000
_cell.length_c   1.000
_cell.angle_alpha   90.00
_cell.angle_beta   90.00
_cell.angle_gamma   90.00
#
_symmetry.space_group_name_H-M   'P 1'
#
loop_
_entity.id
_entity.type
_entity.pdbx_description
1 polymer ?
#
loop_
_entity_poly.entity_id
_entity_poly.type
_entity_poly.pdbx_seq_one_letter_code
_entity_poly.pdbx_strand_id
1 'polypeptide(L)'
;SRTVWIVAQSNVAVKNIAEKFARIDFYDFALLVSKEFHFDWHEHLYEKLESCLICSDSFSHEVVGASRQLRGVRVILCTLGMLSNDHIAPFLHVNPVDILIFDEGSQIEVGNYLPVFHRFMHTLTKIVFIGDDKQHRIPRVIGDFISQKVYDGKLKTCHANSASHPCRFVDVERGRERQSGKSWINLAEARVVVQIAGAYQMEGLDYRIITPYDAQRSLIEHELQAANLRHEDKVFNVDSFQGNEAEHIIISLVRSHRTGFLVNERRANVMLTRCKKTMVICSSRAFIHGPAASTLVGQLARALGPHAWVDSEIVA
;
A
#
# COMPACT_ATOMS: atom_id res chain seq x y z
N SER A 1 -28.20 1.16 22.90
CA SER A 1 -27.42 1.54 21.69
C SER A 1 -26.50 0.39 21.32
N ARG A 2 -26.39 0.01 20.05
CA ARG A 2 -25.59 -1.15 19.62
C ARG A 2 -24.09 -0.84 19.64
N THR A 3 -23.27 -1.84 19.90
CA THR A 3 -21.82 -1.81 19.72
C THR A 3 -21.43 -2.32 18.34
N VAL A 4 -20.31 -1.84 17.82
CA VAL A 4 -19.76 -2.31 16.54
C VAL A 4 -18.31 -2.69 16.76
N TRP A 5 -17.97 -3.92 16.40
CA TRP A 5 -16.60 -4.40 16.36
C TRP A 5 -16.20 -4.58 14.90
N ILE A 6 -15.14 -3.89 14.49
CA ILE A 6 -14.57 -3.98 13.15
C ILE A 6 -13.23 -4.70 13.28
N VAL A 7 -13.13 -5.84 12.61
CA VAL A 7 -11.97 -6.73 12.69
C VAL A 7 -11.36 -7.00 11.34
N ALA A 8 -10.04 -7.16 11.30
CA ALA A 8 -9.32 -7.58 10.10
C ALA A 8 -8.25 -8.63 10.45
N GLN A 9 -7.73 -9.32 9.44
CA GLN A 9 -6.71 -10.37 9.64
C GLN A 9 -5.38 -9.81 10.15
N SER A 10 -4.99 -8.63 9.67
CA SER A 10 -3.67 -8.05 9.95
C SER A 10 -3.77 -6.70 10.66
N ASN A 11 -2.77 -6.39 11.47
CA ASN A 11 -2.71 -5.11 12.15
C ASN A 11 -2.61 -3.93 11.14
N VAL A 12 -2.00 -4.15 9.97
CA VAL A 12 -1.94 -3.17 8.88
C VAL A 12 -3.33 -2.85 8.34
N ALA A 13 -4.19 -3.86 8.16
CA ALA A 13 -5.56 -3.64 7.70
C ALA A 13 -6.37 -2.83 8.73
N VAL A 14 -6.32 -3.21 10.02
CA VAL A 14 -6.99 -2.47 11.10
C VAL A 14 -6.50 -1.01 11.18
N LYS A 15 -5.19 -0.80 11.04
CA LYS A 15 -4.58 0.53 10.97
C LYS A 15 -5.13 1.34 9.79
N ASN A 16 -5.21 0.77 8.59
CA ASN A 16 -5.74 1.47 7.42
C ASN A 16 -7.19 1.94 7.63
N ILE A 17 -7.99 1.18 8.40
CA ILE A 17 -9.36 1.59 8.77
C ILE A 17 -9.31 2.80 9.72
N ALA A 18 -8.47 2.74 10.76
CA ALA A 18 -8.30 3.85 11.70
C ALA A 18 -7.83 5.15 11.00
N GLU A 19 -6.91 5.04 10.03
CA GLU A 19 -6.48 6.18 9.22
C GLU A 19 -7.60 6.75 8.35
N LYS A 20 -8.45 5.90 7.78
CA LYS A 20 -9.62 6.37 7.01
C LYS A 20 -10.61 7.11 7.90
N PHE A 21 -10.81 6.67 9.14
CA PHE A 21 -11.62 7.36 10.14
C PHE A 21 -11.04 8.73 10.50
N ALA A 22 -9.73 8.81 10.77
CA ALA A 22 -9.07 10.08 11.05
C ALA A 22 -9.13 11.07 9.87
N ARG A 23 -9.09 10.59 8.61
CA ARG A 23 -9.22 11.45 7.41
C ARG A 23 -10.60 12.12 7.27
N ILE A 24 -11.62 11.57 7.93
CA ILE A 24 -12.98 12.14 7.94
C ILE A 24 -13.32 12.75 9.31
N ASP A 25 -12.30 13.05 10.12
CA ASP A 25 -12.42 13.60 11.48
C ASP A 25 -13.32 12.77 12.43
N PHE A 26 -13.38 11.46 12.22
CA PHE A 26 -14.09 10.53 13.10
C PHE A 26 -13.13 9.92 14.11
N TYR A 27 -13.27 10.26 15.39
CA TYR A 27 -12.42 9.79 16.50
C TYR A 27 -13.19 9.06 17.61
N ASP A 28 -14.50 8.83 17.44
CA ASP A 28 -15.36 8.13 18.40
C ASP A 28 -15.23 6.59 18.25
N PHE A 29 -13.98 6.11 18.40
CA PHE A 29 -13.64 4.69 18.35
C PHE A 29 -12.46 4.38 19.27
N ALA A 30 -12.32 3.11 19.65
CA ALA A 30 -11.11 2.59 20.28
C ALA A 30 -10.42 1.57 19.37
N LEU A 31 -9.09 1.67 19.30
CA LEU A 31 -8.22 0.78 18.54
C LEU A 31 -7.42 -0.08 19.52
N LEU A 32 -7.76 -1.37 19.56
CA LEU A 32 -7.14 -2.35 20.44
C LEU A 32 -6.04 -3.11 19.69
N VAL A 33 -4.79 -2.99 20.15
CA VAL A 33 -3.61 -3.55 19.47
C VAL A 33 -2.74 -4.38 20.39
N SER A 34 -1.98 -5.33 19.82
CA SER A 34 -1.00 -6.07 20.60
C SER A 34 0.23 -5.21 20.89
N LYS A 35 0.90 -5.49 22.01
CA LYS A 35 2.17 -4.86 22.38
C LYS A 35 3.20 -4.90 21.26
N GLU A 36 3.35 -6.05 20.61
CA GLU A 36 4.30 -6.25 19.51
C GLU A 36 4.01 -5.33 18.32
N PHE A 37 2.73 -5.07 18.03
CA PHE A 37 2.35 -4.17 16.95
C PHE A 37 2.60 -2.70 17.26
N HIS A 38 2.48 -2.30 18.53
CA HIS A 38 2.81 -0.94 18.96
C HIS A 38 4.30 -0.61 18.71
N PHE A 39 5.21 -1.59 18.80
CA PHE A 39 6.64 -1.36 18.55
C PHE A 39 6.97 -1.07 17.07
N ASP A 40 6.14 -1.55 16.14
CA ASP A 40 6.29 -1.28 14.70
C ASP A 40 5.63 0.05 14.26
N TRP A 41 5.06 0.82 15.19
CA TRP A 41 4.45 2.13 14.92
C TRP A 41 5.49 3.26 15.03
N HIS A 42 5.82 3.90 13.89
CA HIS A 42 6.69 5.08 13.85
C HIS A 42 6.00 6.36 14.41
N GLU A 43 6.37 6.77 15.62
CA GLU A 43 5.74 7.82 16.47
C GLU A 43 5.26 9.11 15.76
N HIS A 44 5.97 9.64 14.77
CA HIS A 44 5.73 10.97 14.20
C HIS A 44 4.50 11.08 13.26
N LEU A 45 3.94 9.97 12.77
CA LEU A 45 2.76 9.97 11.89
C LEU A 45 1.43 9.82 12.65
N TYR A 46 1.46 9.57 13.97
CA TYR A 46 0.31 9.02 14.71
C TYR A 46 -0.17 9.84 15.91
N GLU A 47 0.33 11.07 16.13
CA GLU A 47 -0.16 11.98 17.19
C GLU A 47 -1.70 12.09 17.20
N LYS A 48 -2.33 11.99 16.02
CA LYS A 48 -3.80 12.08 15.87
C LYS A 48 -4.56 10.84 16.36
N LEU A 49 -3.95 9.65 16.32
CA LEU A 49 -4.60 8.37 16.67
C LEU A 49 -4.30 7.92 18.10
N GLU A 50 -3.31 8.51 18.76
CA GLU A 50 -2.88 8.16 20.11
C GLU A 50 -4.05 8.18 21.12
N SER A 51 -4.96 9.15 20.97
CA SER A 51 -6.13 9.28 21.86
C SER A 51 -7.14 8.13 21.75
N CYS A 52 -7.12 7.37 20.65
CA CYS A 52 -7.99 6.23 20.38
C CYS A 52 -7.30 4.88 20.63
N LEU A 53 -5.97 4.87 20.82
CA LEU A 53 -5.16 3.65 20.89
C LEU A 53 -5.17 3.07 22.31
N ILE A 54 -5.37 1.76 22.42
CA ILE A 54 -5.22 1.01 23.67
C ILE A 54 -4.38 -0.23 23.38
N CYS A 55 -3.22 -0.30 24.02
CA CYS A 55 -2.26 -1.38 23.83
C CYS A 55 -2.51 -2.53 24.82
N SER A 56 -2.31 -3.78 24.39
CA SER A 56 -2.65 -4.98 25.17
C SER A 56 -1.92 -5.11 26.50
N ASP A 57 -0.73 -4.52 26.64
CA ASP A 57 0.02 -4.48 27.89
C ASP A 57 -0.52 -3.46 28.90
N SER A 58 -1.37 -2.54 28.45
CA SER A 58 -2.08 -1.56 29.27
C SER A 58 -3.53 -1.96 29.55
N PHE A 59 -4.01 -3.11 29.04
CA PHE A 59 -5.40 -3.52 29.21
C PHE A 59 -5.77 -3.66 30.68
N SER A 60 -6.84 -2.99 31.08
CA SER A 60 -7.39 -3.19 32.42
C SER A 60 -7.99 -4.59 32.55
N HIS A 61 -7.70 -5.23 33.68
CA HIS A 61 -8.30 -6.51 34.05
C HIS A 61 -9.70 -6.35 34.69
N GLU A 62 -10.15 -5.12 34.93
CA GLU A 62 -11.44 -4.83 35.55
C GLU A 62 -12.38 -4.11 34.59
N VAL A 63 -13.68 -4.40 34.69
CA VAL A 63 -14.72 -3.77 33.86
C VAL A 63 -14.73 -2.25 34.02
N VAL A 64 -14.54 -1.74 35.24
CA VAL A 64 -14.51 -0.30 35.51
C VAL A 64 -13.31 0.37 34.84
N GLY A 65 -12.14 -0.26 34.89
CA GLY A 65 -10.95 0.26 34.22
C GLY A 65 -11.08 0.21 32.70
N ALA A 66 -11.58 -0.89 32.14
CA ALA A 66 -11.85 -1.00 30.70
C ALA A 66 -12.86 0.06 30.23
N SER A 67 -13.90 0.34 31.03
CA SER A 67 -14.87 1.41 30.75
C SER A 67 -14.22 2.79 30.68
N ARG A 68 -13.30 3.09 31.61
CA ARG A 68 -12.52 4.34 31.59
C ARG A 68 -11.60 4.43 30.37
N GLN A 69 -10.99 3.32 29.96
CA GLN A 69 -10.14 3.27 28.77
C GLN A 69 -10.95 3.47 27.49
N LEU A 70 -12.15 2.89 27.41
CA LEU A 70 -13.05 3.04 26.27
C LEU A 70 -13.73 4.41 26.20
N ARG A 71 -13.82 5.18 27.29
CA ARG A 71 -14.39 6.55 27.32
C ARG A 71 -15.79 6.65 26.69
N GLY A 72 -16.58 5.57 26.75
CA GLY A 72 -17.93 5.50 26.20
C GLY A 72 -18.02 5.25 24.69
N VAL A 73 -16.89 5.13 23.97
CA VAL A 73 -16.90 4.81 22.53
C VAL A 73 -17.59 3.47 22.30
N ARG A 74 -18.30 3.33 21.18
CA ARG A 74 -19.06 2.11 20.85
C ARG A 74 -18.55 1.38 19.60
N VAL A 75 -17.59 1.97 18.90
CA VAL A 75 -16.90 1.38 17.75
C VAL A 75 -15.52 0.90 18.21
N ILE A 76 -15.25 -0.39 18.05
CA ILE A 76 -13.98 -1.00 18.43
C ILE A 76 -13.31 -1.58 17.19
N LEU A 77 -12.03 -1.23 16.99
CA LEU A 77 -11.17 -1.75 15.93
C LEU A 77 -10.13 -2.68 16.55
N CYS A 78 -10.00 -3.90 16.04
CA CYS A 78 -8.94 -4.82 16.48
C CYS A 78 -8.65 -5.89 15.43
N THR A 79 -7.58 -6.67 15.59
CA THR A 79 -7.37 -7.85 14.73
C THR A 79 -8.22 -9.03 15.17
N LEU A 80 -8.41 -9.99 14.28
CA LEU A 80 -9.08 -11.26 14.62
C LEU A 80 -8.38 -12.00 15.78
N GLY A 81 -7.04 -11.96 15.79
CA GLY A 81 -6.25 -12.50 16.90
C GLY A 81 -6.49 -11.75 18.22
N MET A 82 -6.58 -10.42 18.18
CA MET A 82 -6.89 -9.62 19.37
C MET A 82 -8.29 -9.90 19.93
N LEU A 83 -9.30 -10.03 19.06
CA LEU A 83 -10.65 -10.38 19.47
C LEU A 83 -10.72 -11.74 20.19
N SER A 84 -9.78 -12.64 19.86
CA SER A 84 -9.66 -13.96 20.48
C SER A 84 -8.86 -13.96 21.78
N ASN A 85 -8.21 -12.85 22.15
CA ASN A 85 -7.42 -12.72 23.37
C ASN A 85 -8.31 -12.74 24.62
N ASP A 86 -7.94 -13.48 25.66
CA ASP A 86 -8.72 -13.55 26.91
C ASP A 86 -8.65 -12.26 27.74
N HIS A 87 -7.55 -11.50 27.61
CA HIS A 87 -7.39 -10.22 28.31
C HIS A 87 -8.37 -9.13 27.82
N ILE A 88 -9.08 -9.36 26.71
CA ILE A 88 -10.10 -8.43 26.20
C ILE A 88 -11.46 -8.60 26.91
N ALA A 89 -11.63 -9.62 27.77
CA ALA A 89 -12.89 -9.91 28.43
C ALA A 89 -13.55 -8.71 29.15
N PRO A 90 -12.81 -7.85 29.88
CA PRO A 90 -13.39 -6.64 30.48
C PRO A 90 -13.95 -5.66 29.44
N PHE A 91 -13.29 -5.49 28.30
CA PHE A 91 -13.74 -4.65 27.20
C PHE A 91 -14.99 -5.22 26.53
N LEU A 92 -15.06 -6.55 26.36
CA LEU A 92 -16.25 -7.24 25.86
C LEU A 92 -17.44 -7.11 26.81
N HIS A 93 -17.20 -6.98 28.12
CA HIS A 93 -18.28 -6.75 29.08
C HIS A 93 -18.85 -5.34 28.97
N VAL A 94 -17.98 -4.33 28.82
CA VAL A 94 -18.40 -2.92 28.64
C VAL A 94 -19.07 -2.72 27.28
N ASN A 95 -18.45 -3.29 26.24
CA ASN A 95 -18.92 -3.26 24.86
C ASN A 95 -19.07 -4.70 24.34
N PRO A 96 -20.23 -5.34 24.57
CA PRO A 96 -20.55 -6.64 23.97
C PRO A 96 -20.38 -6.63 22.46
N VAL A 97 -20.28 -7.77 21.80
CA VAL A 97 -20.19 -7.81 20.32
C VAL A 97 -21.60 -7.92 19.76
N ASP A 98 -22.26 -6.79 19.45
CA ASP A 98 -23.60 -6.77 18.85
C ASP A 98 -23.54 -6.88 17.33
N ILE A 99 -22.64 -6.10 16.71
CA ILE A 99 -22.38 -6.08 15.26
C ILE A 99 -20.92 -6.37 15.05
N LEU A 100 -20.61 -7.39 14.25
CA LEU A 100 -19.25 -7.75 13.88
C LEU A 100 -19.04 -7.53 12.39
N ILE A 101 -18.07 -6.68 12.05
CA ILE A 101 -17.68 -6.36 10.68
C ILE A 101 -16.29 -6.93 10.43
N PHE A 102 -16.15 -7.82 9.47
CA PHE A 102 -14.86 -8.28 8.99
C PHE A 102 -14.44 -7.42 7.80
N ASP A 103 -13.38 -6.63 7.93
CA ASP A 103 -12.74 -5.99 6.79
C ASP A 103 -11.74 -6.95 6.14
N GLU A 104 -11.63 -6.86 4.81
CA GLU A 104 -10.85 -7.79 3.98
C GLU A 104 -11.21 -9.27 4.27
N GLY A 105 -12.49 -9.57 4.48
CA GLY A 105 -12.96 -10.91 4.85
C GLY A 105 -12.57 -12.01 3.86
N SER A 106 -12.35 -11.67 2.58
CA SER A 106 -11.82 -12.62 1.59
C SER A 106 -10.40 -13.14 1.91
N GLN A 107 -9.64 -12.45 2.77
CA GLN A 107 -8.29 -12.83 3.18
C GLN A 107 -8.24 -13.71 4.45
N ILE A 108 -9.37 -13.90 5.14
CA ILE A 108 -9.43 -14.72 6.36
C ILE A 108 -9.92 -16.12 5.99
N GLU A 109 -9.15 -17.14 6.36
CA GLU A 109 -9.57 -18.54 6.17
C GLU A 109 -10.87 -18.84 6.94
N VAL A 110 -11.77 -19.60 6.32
CA VAL A 110 -13.11 -19.88 6.86
C VAL A 110 -13.05 -20.46 8.28
N GLY A 111 -12.06 -21.31 8.56
CA GLY A 111 -11.85 -21.92 9.86
C GLY A 111 -11.60 -20.91 11.00
N ASN A 112 -11.05 -19.73 10.69
CA ASN A 112 -10.74 -18.70 11.68
C ASN A 112 -11.98 -17.90 12.13
N TYR A 113 -13.10 -17.99 11.39
CA TYR A 113 -14.36 -17.36 11.80
C TYR A 113 -15.11 -18.15 12.86
N LEU A 114 -15.02 -19.48 12.82
CA LEU A 114 -15.82 -20.38 13.64
C LEU A 114 -15.64 -20.13 15.16
N PRO A 115 -14.41 -19.94 15.69
CA PRO A 115 -14.22 -19.68 17.12
C PRO A 115 -14.90 -18.38 17.57
N VAL A 116 -14.86 -17.34 16.74
CA VAL A 116 -15.46 -16.04 17.03
C VAL A 116 -16.98 -16.12 17.03
N PHE A 117 -17.57 -16.80 16.05
CA PHE A 117 -19.01 -17.01 16.01
C PHE A 117 -19.51 -17.80 17.20
N HIS A 118 -18.78 -18.85 17.58
CA HIS A 118 -19.10 -19.61 18.77
C HIS A 118 -19.00 -18.75 20.04
N ARG A 119 -17.92 -17.97 20.19
CA ARG A 119 -17.67 -17.13 21.37
C ARG A 119 -18.74 -16.07 21.58
N PHE A 120 -19.27 -15.48 20.50
CA PHE A 120 -20.23 -14.37 20.57
C PHE A 120 -21.65 -14.75 20.15
N MET A 121 -21.98 -16.04 20.04
CA MET A 121 -23.26 -16.52 19.50
C MET A 121 -24.50 -15.93 20.20
N HIS A 122 -24.38 -15.52 21.47
CA HIS A 122 -25.49 -15.00 22.27
C HIS A 122 -25.65 -13.47 22.22
N THR A 123 -24.59 -12.74 21.86
CA THR A 123 -24.64 -11.27 21.76
C THR A 123 -24.73 -10.78 20.32
N LEU A 124 -24.21 -11.58 19.38
CA LEU A 124 -24.05 -11.20 17.98
C LEU A 124 -25.40 -11.16 17.25
N THR A 125 -25.78 -9.96 16.81
CA THR A 125 -27.05 -9.72 16.10
C THR A 125 -26.86 -9.56 14.59
N LYS A 126 -25.68 -9.15 14.15
CA LYS A 126 -25.36 -8.93 12.74
C LYS A 126 -23.90 -9.18 12.45
N ILE A 127 -23.64 -9.93 11.38
CA ILE A 127 -22.31 -10.09 10.80
C ILE A 127 -22.28 -9.41 9.44
N VAL A 128 -21.22 -8.65 9.17
CA VAL A 128 -20.97 -8.01 7.88
C VAL A 128 -19.57 -8.41 7.42
N PHE A 129 -19.46 -8.86 6.17
CA PHE A 129 -18.17 -9.06 5.52
C PHE A 129 -17.97 -7.92 4.52
N ILE A 130 -16.87 -7.20 4.69
CA ILE A 130 -16.36 -6.16 3.80
C ILE A 130 -15.07 -6.70 3.17
N GLY A 131 -14.84 -6.32 1.93
CA GLY A 131 -13.80 -6.89 1.10
C GLY A 131 -14.42 -7.89 0.14
N ASP A 132 -14.66 -7.43 -1.08
CA ASP A 132 -14.88 -8.36 -2.17
C ASP A 132 -13.51 -8.76 -2.75
N ASP A 133 -13.54 -9.72 -3.65
CA ASP A 133 -12.38 -10.07 -4.45
C ASP A 133 -12.04 -8.95 -5.46
N LYS A 134 -12.66 -7.77 -5.42
CA LYS A 134 -12.51 -6.77 -6.48
C LYS A 134 -11.51 -5.69 -6.09
N GLN A 135 -10.66 -5.34 -7.05
CA GLN A 135 -9.83 -4.15 -6.98
C GLN A 135 -10.34 -3.12 -7.99
N HIS A 136 -10.52 -1.88 -7.51
CA HIS A 136 -11.04 -0.75 -8.30
C HIS A 136 -9.98 0.32 -8.56
N ARG A 137 -8.74 0.10 -8.13
CA ARG A 137 -7.69 1.11 -8.12
C ARG A 137 -6.88 1.05 -9.41
N ILE A 138 -6.38 -0.14 -9.73
CA ILE A 138 -5.32 -0.34 -10.71
C ILE A 138 -5.98 -0.64 -12.07
N PRO A 139 -5.47 -0.08 -13.18
CA PRO A 139 -5.92 -0.43 -14.52
C PRO A 139 -5.95 -1.95 -14.77
N ARG A 140 -6.97 -2.43 -15.49
CA ARG A 140 -7.21 -3.86 -15.79
C ARG A 140 -5.96 -4.61 -16.21
N VAL A 141 -5.19 -4.04 -17.11
CA VAL A 141 -4.00 -4.72 -17.66
C VAL A 141 -2.93 -5.01 -16.58
N ILE A 142 -2.75 -4.10 -15.62
CA ILE A 142 -1.81 -4.28 -14.51
C ILE A 142 -2.47 -5.12 -13.41
N GLY A 143 -3.73 -4.83 -13.07
CA GLY A 143 -4.47 -5.50 -12.02
C GLY A 143 -4.64 -7.00 -12.26
N ASP A 144 -5.01 -7.39 -13.49
CA ASP A 144 -5.18 -8.80 -13.85
C ASP A 144 -3.84 -9.55 -13.82
N PHE A 145 -2.75 -8.90 -14.26
CA PHE A 145 -1.40 -9.44 -14.15
C PHE A 145 -0.98 -9.66 -12.69
N ILE A 146 -1.13 -8.63 -11.84
CA ILE A 146 -0.77 -8.71 -10.42
C ILE A 146 -1.64 -9.76 -9.72
N SER A 147 -2.93 -9.82 -10.04
CA SER A 147 -3.79 -10.87 -9.49
C SER A 147 -3.26 -12.26 -9.82
N GLN A 148 -2.91 -12.53 -11.08
CA GLN A 148 -2.43 -13.84 -11.49
C GLN A 148 -1.08 -14.20 -10.85
N LYS A 149 -0.18 -13.23 -10.70
CA LYS A 149 1.20 -13.46 -10.26
C LYS A 149 1.42 -13.43 -8.76
N VAL A 150 0.63 -12.65 -8.03
CA VAL A 150 0.82 -12.39 -6.60
C VAL A 150 -0.33 -12.93 -5.76
N TYR A 151 -1.54 -13.01 -6.32
CA TYR A 151 -2.76 -13.34 -5.58
C TYR A 151 -3.48 -14.59 -6.13
N ASP A 152 -2.78 -15.45 -6.87
CA ASP A 152 -3.32 -16.71 -7.45
C ASP A 152 -4.62 -16.54 -8.26
N GLY A 153 -4.79 -15.39 -8.93
CA GLY A 153 -6.01 -15.07 -9.69
C GLY A 153 -7.24 -14.74 -8.84
N LYS A 154 -7.09 -14.63 -7.51
CA LYS A 154 -8.20 -14.37 -6.59
C LYS A 154 -8.66 -12.91 -6.54
N LEU A 155 -7.94 -11.97 -7.18
CA LEU A 155 -8.25 -10.55 -7.18
C LEU A 155 -8.83 -10.11 -8.54
N LYS A 156 -10.13 -9.91 -8.62
CA LYS A 156 -10.86 -9.44 -9.80
C LYS A 156 -10.64 -7.95 -10.05
N THR A 157 -10.17 -7.57 -11.23
CA THR A 157 -10.12 -6.14 -11.58
C THR A 157 -11.48 -5.61 -12.01
N CYS A 158 -11.95 -4.57 -11.31
CA CYS A 158 -13.14 -3.79 -11.62
C CYS A 158 -12.79 -2.31 -11.84
N HIS A 159 -11.78 -2.09 -12.69
CA HIS A 159 -11.37 -0.78 -13.19
C HIS A 159 -11.23 -0.86 -14.71
N ALA A 160 -12.00 -0.05 -15.44
CA ALA A 160 -11.84 0.03 -16.90
C ALA A 160 -10.51 0.70 -17.25
N ASN A 161 -9.92 0.36 -18.39
CA ASN A 161 -8.71 1.06 -18.84
C ASN A 161 -9.12 2.45 -19.35
N SER A 162 -8.84 3.50 -18.56
CA SER A 162 -9.14 4.89 -18.94
C SER A 162 -8.15 5.45 -19.97
N ALA A 163 -6.98 4.82 -20.13
CA ALA A 163 -5.96 5.17 -21.10
C ALA A 163 -5.75 4.02 -22.10
N SER A 164 -5.37 4.35 -23.34
CA SER A 164 -5.06 3.33 -24.37
C SER A 164 -3.85 2.48 -23.98
N HIS A 165 -2.91 3.05 -23.22
CA HIS A 165 -1.72 2.36 -22.71
C HIS A 165 -1.54 2.67 -21.21
N PRO A 166 -2.20 1.95 -20.31
CA PRO A 166 -2.12 2.20 -18.87
C PRO A 166 -0.75 1.91 -18.26
N CYS A 167 0.08 1.10 -18.93
CA CYS A 167 1.46 0.83 -18.52
C CYS A 167 2.39 0.92 -19.73
N ARG A 168 3.47 1.68 -19.63
CA ARG A 168 4.52 1.77 -20.66
C ARG A 168 5.90 1.60 -20.05
N PHE A 169 6.81 1.05 -20.84
CA PHE A 169 8.23 1.00 -20.56
C PHE A 169 8.95 2.00 -21.47
N VAL A 170 9.82 2.82 -20.89
CA VAL A 170 10.70 3.72 -21.65
C VAL A 170 12.07 3.09 -21.68
N ASP A 171 12.57 2.79 -22.89
CA ASP A 171 13.89 2.21 -23.06
C ASP A 171 14.97 3.28 -22.89
N VAL A 172 15.71 3.15 -21.79
CA VAL A 172 16.87 3.99 -21.46
C VAL A 172 18.14 3.20 -21.73
N GLU A 173 18.41 2.93 -23.01
CA GLU A 173 19.49 2.04 -23.47
C GLU A 173 20.87 2.44 -22.91
N ARG A 174 21.14 3.76 -22.83
CA ARG A 174 22.40 4.30 -22.31
C ARG A 174 22.47 4.39 -20.79
N GLY A 175 21.42 3.95 -20.08
CA GLY A 175 21.35 3.93 -18.63
C GLY A 175 22.32 2.92 -18.02
N ARG A 176 23.16 3.40 -17.10
CA ARG A 176 24.09 2.56 -16.34
C ARG A 176 23.99 2.90 -14.86
N GLU A 177 23.82 1.87 -14.04
CA GLU A 177 23.85 2.01 -12.59
C GLU A 177 25.24 2.47 -12.13
N ARG A 178 25.28 3.40 -11.18
CA ARG A 178 26.48 3.84 -10.46
C ARG A 178 26.22 3.73 -8.97
N GLN A 179 27.22 3.28 -8.23
CA GLN A 179 27.13 3.22 -6.79
C GLN A 179 27.27 4.63 -6.20
N SER A 180 26.38 4.97 -5.26
CA SER A 180 26.44 6.22 -4.48
C SER A 180 26.31 5.87 -3.00
N GLY A 181 27.45 5.85 -2.29
CA GLY A 181 27.54 5.31 -0.95
C GLY A 181 27.09 3.83 -0.87
N LYS A 182 26.05 3.57 -0.08
CA LYS A 182 25.42 2.24 0.05
C LYS A 182 24.19 2.04 -0.87
N SER A 183 23.95 3.00 -1.77
CA SER A 183 22.79 3.02 -2.66
C SER A 183 23.22 3.11 -4.13
N TRP A 184 22.27 3.30 -5.03
CA TRP A 184 22.51 3.28 -6.48
C TRP A 184 21.80 4.46 -7.15
N ILE A 185 22.42 4.98 -8.22
CA ILE A 185 21.87 6.00 -9.09
C ILE A 185 22.01 5.61 -10.56
N ASN A 186 21.17 6.19 -11.41
CA ASN A 186 21.26 6.09 -12.86
C ASN A 186 20.88 7.46 -13.46
N LEU A 187 21.90 8.18 -13.92
CA LEU A 187 21.76 9.54 -14.45
C LEU A 187 20.91 9.61 -15.72
N ALA A 188 20.99 8.60 -16.59
CA ALA A 188 20.21 8.60 -17.83
C ALA A 188 18.72 8.39 -17.53
N GLU A 189 18.40 7.46 -16.62
CA GLU A 189 17.01 7.28 -16.17
C GLU A 189 16.48 8.54 -15.47
N ALA A 190 17.29 9.19 -14.63
CA ALA A 190 16.89 10.43 -13.95
C ALA A 190 16.51 11.53 -14.95
N ARG A 191 17.29 11.72 -16.01
CA ARG A 191 17.00 12.69 -17.09
C ARG A 191 15.68 12.39 -17.79
N VAL A 192 15.45 11.13 -18.16
CA VAL A 192 14.21 10.71 -18.82
C VAL A 192 13.01 10.90 -17.89
N VAL A 193 13.15 10.57 -16.61
CA VAL A 193 12.10 10.82 -15.60
C VAL A 193 11.76 12.31 -15.49
N VAL A 194 12.76 13.18 -15.47
CA VAL A 194 12.57 14.64 -15.41
C VAL A 194 11.86 15.17 -16.65
N GLN A 195 12.17 14.64 -17.84
CA GLN A 195 11.47 14.99 -19.07
C GLN A 195 9.98 14.61 -19.01
N ILE A 196 9.67 13.38 -18.61
CA ILE A 196 8.28 12.92 -18.44
C ILE A 196 7.54 13.78 -17.39
N ALA A 197 8.20 14.07 -16.27
CA ALA A 197 7.65 14.89 -15.21
C ALA A 197 7.34 16.31 -15.70
N GLY A 198 8.20 16.89 -16.54
CA GLY A 198 7.97 18.17 -17.19
C GLY A 198 6.73 18.17 -18.06
N ALA A 199 6.57 17.15 -18.91
CA ALA A 199 5.37 16.98 -19.74
C ALA A 199 4.09 16.84 -18.89
N TYR A 200 4.11 15.99 -17.86
CA TYR A 200 2.98 15.82 -16.96
C TYR A 200 2.64 17.09 -16.18
N GLN A 201 3.63 17.88 -15.79
CA GLN A 201 3.42 19.16 -15.12
C GLN A 201 2.81 20.19 -16.08
N MET A 202 3.27 20.27 -17.33
CA MET A 202 2.68 21.15 -18.35
C MET A 202 1.21 20.81 -18.63
N GLU A 203 0.86 19.53 -18.60
CA GLU A 203 -0.52 19.05 -18.74
C GLU A 203 -1.35 19.16 -17.44
N GLY A 204 -0.74 19.57 -16.32
CA GLY A 204 -1.43 19.71 -15.03
C GLY A 204 -1.83 18.38 -14.39
N LEU A 205 -1.13 17.28 -14.71
CA LEU A 205 -1.47 15.94 -14.21
C LEU A 205 -1.07 15.72 -12.74
N ASP A 206 -1.85 14.91 -12.02
CA ASP A 206 -1.47 14.40 -10.70
C ASP A 206 -0.51 13.21 -10.85
N TYR A 207 0.78 13.48 -10.68
CA TYR A 207 1.82 12.47 -10.79
C TYR A 207 2.76 12.39 -9.58
N ARG A 208 3.29 11.19 -9.36
CA ARG A 208 4.36 10.91 -8.41
C ARG A 208 5.45 10.05 -9.07
N ILE A 209 6.68 10.26 -8.64
CA ILE A 209 7.86 9.51 -9.07
C ILE A 209 8.26 8.57 -7.95
N ILE A 210 8.45 7.29 -8.29
CA ILE A 210 8.86 6.25 -7.36
C ILE A 210 10.18 5.65 -7.83
N THR A 211 11.12 5.47 -6.90
CA THR A 211 12.35 4.73 -7.19
C THR A 211 12.75 3.82 -6.02
N PRO A 212 13.37 2.66 -6.27
CA PRO A 212 13.77 1.77 -5.19
C PRO A 212 14.93 2.27 -4.31
N TYR A 213 15.68 3.28 -4.77
CA TYR A 213 16.95 3.68 -4.19
C TYR A 213 16.92 5.14 -3.74
N ASP A 214 17.20 5.40 -2.46
CA ASP A 214 17.10 6.76 -1.92
C ASP A 214 18.09 7.75 -2.56
N ALA A 215 19.26 7.29 -2.98
CA ALA A 215 20.20 8.13 -3.73
C ALA A 215 19.64 8.56 -5.10
N GLN A 216 18.86 7.69 -5.75
CA GLN A 216 18.16 8.06 -6.98
C GLN A 216 17.02 9.03 -6.71
N ARG A 217 16.29 8.87 -5.58
CA ARG A 217 15.25 9.81 -5.16
C ARG A 217 15.82 11.21 -5.03
N SER A 218 16.89 11.37 -4.25
CA SER A 218 17.57 12.66 -4.05
C SER A 218 18.13 13.23 -5.35
N LEU A 219 18.67 12.38 -6.23
CA LEU A 219 19.15 12.82 -7.54
C LEU A 219 18.02 13.37 -8.40
N ILE A 220 16.90 12.66 -8.52
CA ILE A 220 15.77 13.11 -9.34
C ILE A 220 15.17 14.40 -8.78
N GLU A 221 15.04 14.51 -7.45
CA GLU A 221 14.55 15.72 -6.78
C GLU A 221 15.43 16.94 -7.11
N HIS A 222 16.75 16.79 -7.06
CA HIS A 222 17.70 17.83 -7.45
C HIS A 222 17.61 18.20 -8.94
N GLU A 223 17.47 17.21 -9.83
CA GLU A 223 17.36 17.45 -11.28
C GLU A 223 16.03 18.14 -11.65
N LEU A 224 14.93 17.82 -10.95
CA LEU A 224 13.65 18.55 -11.09
C LEU A 224 13.82 20.02 -10.69
N GLN A 225 14.46 20.27 -9.55
CA GLN A 225 14.73 21.63 -9.08
C GLN A 225 15.60 22.41 -10.06
N ALA A 226 16.66 21.79 -10.59
CA ALA A 226 17.54 22.39 -11.59
C ALA A 226 16.81 22.70 -12.91
N ALA A 227 15.79 21.90 -13.27
CA ALA A 227 14.92 22.13 -14.41
C ALA A 227 13.76 23.12 -14.14
N ASN A 228 13.73 23.74 -12.96
CA ASN A 228 12.64 24.64 -12.52
C ASN A 228 11.25 23.98 -12.54
N LEU A 229 11.20 22.67 -12.26
CA LEU A 229 9.98 21.89 -12.10
C LEU A 229 9.60 21.78 -10.63
N ARG A 230 8.31 21.53 -10.35
CA ARG A 230 7.84 21.29 -8.98
C ARG A 230 8.46 19.98 -8.50
N HIS A 231 9.11 20.02 -7.34
CA HIS A 231 9.81 18.88 -6.75
C HIS A 231 9.20 18.48 -5.41
N GLU A 232 8.52 19.41 -4.74
CA GLU A 232 7.87 19.19 -3.45
C GLU A 232 6.77 18.14 -3.58
N ASP A 233 6.83 17.12 -2.73
CA ASP A 233 5.87 16.02 -2.68
C ASP A 233 5.81 15.24 -4.01
N LYS A 234 6.88 15.22 -4.83
CA LYS A 234 6.88 14.53 -6.12
C LYS A 234 7.68 13.24 -6.17
N VAL A 235 8.77 13.11 -5.39
CA VAL A 235 9.73 12.00 -5.54
C VAL A 235 9.84 11.18 -4.26
N PHE A 236 9.58 9.88 -4.36
CA PHE A 236 9.54 8.97 -3.22
C PHE A 236 10.38 7.72 -3.45
N ASN A 237 10.88 7.15 -2.34
CA ASN A 237 11.31 5.76 -2.36
C ASN A 237 10.10 4.83 -2.08
N VAL A 238 10.20 3.56 -2.46
CA VAL A 238 9.06 2.62 -2.38
C VAL A 238 8.50 2.49 -0.96
N ASP A 239 9.35 2.46 0.06
CA ASP A 239 8.91 2.28 1.45
C ASP A 239 8.15 3.51 1.95
N SER A 240 8.66 4.71 1.66
CA SER A 240 8.00 5.98 2.03
C SER A 240 6.67 6.21 1.31
N PHE A 241 6.46 5.56 0.16
CA PHE A 241 5.23 5.67 -0.61
C PHE A 241 4.20 4.56 -0.32
N GLN A 242 4.48 3.67 0.65
CA GLN A 242 3.58 2.59 1.01
C GLN A 242 2.25 3.14 1.55
N GLY A 243 1.14 2.61 1.04
CA GLY A 243 -0.21 3.07 1.41
C GLY A 243 -0.71 4.29 0.63
N ASN A 244 0.21 5.01 -0.03
CA ASN A 244 -0.12 6.10 -0.94
C ASN A 244 -0.40 5.60 -2.36
N GLU A 245 -1.01 6.46 -3.16
CA GLU A 245 -1.46 6.24 -4.53
C GLU A 245 -1.51 7.57 -5.27
N ALA A 246 -1.34 7.54 -6.60
CA ALA A 246 -1.48 8.73 -7.45
C ALA A 246 -2.15 8.38 -8.77
N GLU A 247 -2.69 9.38 -9.48
CA GLU A 247 -3.27 9.13 -10.80
C GLU A 247 -2.23 8.60 -11.79
N HIS A 248 -1.06 9.24 -11.84
CA HIS A 248 0.04 8.90 -12.73
C HIS A 248 1.31 8.56 -11.95
N ILE A 249 1.94 7.44 -12.26
CA ILE A 249 3.18 7.00 -11.61
C ILE A 249 4.31 6.92 -12.63
N ILE A 250 5.46 7.50 -12.30
CA ILE A 250 6.71 7.37 -13.05
C ILE A 250 7.68 6.56 -12.18
N ILE A 251 8.29 5.51 -12.73
CA ILE A 251 9.22 4.65 -12.00
C ILE A 251 10.61 4.71 -12.64
N SER A 252 11.65 4.90 -11.83
CA SER A 252 13.05 4.64 -12.22
C SER A 252 13.55 3.40 -11.50
N LEU A 253 13.89 2.34 -12.25
CA LEU A 253 14.36 1.07 -11.68
C LEU A 253 15.83 1.10 -11.28
N VAL A 254 16.61 2.02 -11.85
CA VAL A 254 18.03 2.31 -11.58
C VAL A 254 18.98 1.23 -12.07
N ARG A 255 18.67 -0.03 -11.77
CA ARG A 255 19.54 -1.17 -12.03
C ARG A 255 19.62 -1.49 -13.51
N SER A 256 20.83 -1.80 -13.97
CA SER A 256 21.15 -2.20 -15.34
C SER A 256 21.88 -3.55 -15.42
N HIS A 257 22.31 -4.12 -14.29
CA HIS A 257 23.07 -5.39 -14.28
C HIS A 257 22.54 -6.45 -13.32
N ARG A 258 22.21 -6.09 -12.07
CA ARG A 258 21.68 -7.04 -11.08
C ARG A 258 20.29 -6.62 -10.63
N THR A 259 19.44 -7.58 -10.34
CA THR A 259 18.04 -7.38 -9.94
C THR A 259 17.88 -6.54 -8.68
N GLY A 260 18.78 -6.68 -7.70
CA GLY A 260 18.79 -5.86 -6.50
C GLY A 260 17.43 -5.85 -5.79
N PHE A 261 16.83 -4.67 -5.67
CA PHE A 261 15.52 -4.49 -5.03
C PHE A 261 14.41 -5.37 -5.64
N LEU A 262 14.48 -5.65 -6.94
CA LEU A 262 13.46 -6.38 -7.68
C LEU A 262 13.33 -7.87 -7.29
N VAL A 263 14.27 -8.39 -6.49
CA VAL A 263 14.18 -9.75 -5.92
C VAL A 263 13.09 -9.84 -4.85
N ASN A 264 12.80 -8.73 -4.16
CA ASN A 264 11.75 -8.71 -3.15
C ASN A 264 10.38 -8.50 -3.83
N GLU A 265 9.67 -9.60 -4.07
CA GLU A 265 8.36 -9.58 -4.72
C GLU A 265 7.33 -8.73 -3.98
N ARG A 266 7.35 -8.69 -2.65
CA ARG A 266 6.42 -7.84 -1.87
C ARG A 266 6.65 -6.37 -2.16
N ARG A 267 7.90 -5.92 -2.17
CA ARG A 267 8.25 -4.51 -2.46
C ARG A 267 8.04 -4.17 -3.94
N ALA A 268 8.30 -5.11 -4.86
CA ALA A 268 7.98 -4.94 -6.27
C ALA A 268 6.45 -4.83 -6.50
N ASN A 269 5.65 -5.66 -5.82
CA ASN A 269 4.20 -5.57 -5.85
C ASN A 269 3.73 -4.21 -5.30
N VAL A 270 4.29 -3.76 -4.17
CA VAL A 270 4.02 -2.42 -3.62
C VAL A 270 4.31 -1.35 -4.68
N MET A 271 5.45 -1.39 -5.37
CA MET A 271 5.80 -0.41 -6.40
C MET A 271 4.83 -0.40 -7.59
N LEU A 272 4.45 -1.57 -8.11
CA LEU A 272 3.61 -1.72 -9.31
C LEU A 272 2.12 -1.43 -9.08
N THR A 273 1.68 -1.32 -7.82
CA THR A 273 0.27 -1.18 -7.44
C THR A 273 -0.12 0.25 -7.03
N ARG A 274 0.70 1.25 -7.38
CA ARG A 274 0.54 2.64 -6.92
C ARG A 274 -0.22 3.57 -7.87
N CYS A 275 -0.42 3.18 -9.12
CA CYS A 275 -1.11 3.99 -10.11
C CYS A 275 -2.63 3.76 -10.11
N LYS A 276 -3.39 4.83 -10.39
CA LYS A 276 -4.83 4.74 -10.69
C LYS A 276 -5.13 4.78 -12.17
N LYS A 277 -4.40 5.59 -12.94
CA LYS A 277 -4.62 5.79 -14.39
C LYS A 277 -3.47 5.24 -15.23
N THR A 278 -2.26 5.76 -15.06
CA THR A 278 -1.11 5.33 -15.87
C THR A 278 0.17 5.11 -15.06
N MET A 279 1.02 4.21 -15.56
CA MET A 279 2.34 3.90 -15.03
C MET A 279 3.38 3.91 -16.16
N VAL A 280 4.48 4.63 -15.96
CA VAL A 280 5.62 4.67 -16.89
C VAL A 280 6.85 4.15 -16.16
N ILE A 281 7.49 3.13 -16.71
CA ILE A 281 8.66 2.47 -16.10
C ILE A 281 9.90 2.76 -16.96
N CYS A 282 10.85 3.51 -16.41
CA CYS A 282 12.13 3.81 -17.04
C CYS A 282 13.16 2.74 -16.66
N SER A 283 13.70 2.04 -17.65
CA SER A 283 14.78 1.07 -17.51
C SER A 283 15.35 0.71 -18.89
N SER A 284 16.34 -0.16 -18.98
CA SER A 284 16.81 -0.65 -20.28
C SER A 284 16.13 -1.96 -20.67
N ARG A 285 15.81 -2.11 -21.95
CA ARG A 285 15.20 -3.34 -22.51
C ARG A 285 16.10 -4.55 -22.30
N ALA A 286 17.41 -4.38 -22.44
CA ALA A 286 18.41 -5.42 -22.19
C ALA A 286 18.38 -5.91 -20.74
N PHE A 287 18.23 -5.01 -19.76
CA PHE A 287 18.13 -5.39 -18.36
C PHE A 287 16.83 -6.14 -18.05
N ILE A 288 15.71 -5.63 -18.55
CA ILE A 288 14.38 -6.19 -18.31
C ILE A 288 14.21 -7.58 -18.94
N HIS A 289 14.71 -7.80 -20.16
CA HIS A 289 14.64 -9.10 -20.84
C HIS A 289 15.78 -10.06 -20.50
N GLY A 290 16.85 -9.56 -19.87
CA GLY A 290 17.97 -10.37 -19.39
C GLY A 290 17.92 -10.55 -17.87
N PRO A 291 18.79 -9.87 -17.10
CA PRO A 291 18.92 -10.07 -15.66
C PRO A 291 17.62 -9.99 -14.86
N ALA A 292 16.67 -9.12 -15.24
CA ALA A 292 15.42 -8.94 -14.51
C ALA A 292 14.23 -9.74 -15.08
N ALA A 293 14.45 -10.63 -16.05
CA ALA A 293 13.39 -11.33 -16.76
C ALA A 293 12.51 -12.23 -15.89
N SER A 294 13.03 -12.72 -14.76
CA SER A 294 12.29 -13.54 -13.79
C SER A 294 11.55 -12.70 -12.74
N THR A 295 11.91 -11.42 -12.58
CA THR A 295 11.28 -10.54 -11.59
C THR A 295 9.84 -10.19 -12.00
N LEU A 296 9.03 -9.72 -11.05
CA LEU A 296 7.66 -9.30 -11.31
C LEU A 296 7.57 -8.22 -12.41
N VAL A 297 8.53 -7.29 -12.45
CA VAL A 297 8.60 -6.24 -13.47
C VAL A 297 8.94 -6.81 -14.85
N GLY A 298 9.89 -7.75 -14.92
CA GLY A 298 10.26 -8.41 -16.19
C GLY A 298 9.12 -9.29 -16.75
N GLN A 299 8.40 -9.97 -15.86
CA GLN A 299 7.20 -10.71 -16.23
C GLN A 299 6.07 -9.78 -16.71
N LEU A 300 5.89 -8.60 -16.09
CA LEU A 300 4.93 -7.59 -16.54
C LEU A 300 5.28 -7.08 -17.94
N ALA A 301 6.55 -6.73 -18.19
CA ALA A 301 7.01 -6.29 -19.50
C ALA A 301 6.74 -7.36 -20.58
N ARG A 302 6.97 -8.64 -20.27
CA ARG A 302 6.66 -9.77 -21.17
C ARG A 302 5.17 -9.90 -21.43
N ALA A 303 4.33 -9.77 -20.40
CA ALA A 303 2.87 -9.87 -20.52
C ALA A 303 2.28 -8.73 -21.35
N LEU A 304 2.82 -7.52 -21.22
CA LEU A 304 2.44 -6.37 -22.03
C LEU A 304 2.98 -6.46 -23.46
N GLY A 305 4.09 -7.15 -23.69
CA GLY A 305 4.66 -7.36 -25.01
C GLY A 305 5.34 -6.11 -25.62
N PRO A 306 5.78 -6.19 -26.89
CA PRO A 306 6.65 -5.18 -27.49
C PRO A 306 6.03 -3.77 -27.63
N HIS A 307 4.70 -3.70 -27.81
CA HIS A 307 3.98 -2.43 -28.03
C HIS A 307 3.92 -1.54 -26.78
N ALA A 308 4.25 -2.09 -25.60
CA ALA A 308 4.33 -1.30 -24.38
C ALA A 308 5.66 -0.55 -24.24
N TRP A 309 6.65 -0.83 -25.09
CA TRP A 309 7.92 -0.14 -25.11
C TRP A 309 7.87 1.10 -25.99
N VAL A 310 8.45 2.19 -25.49
CA VAL A 310 8.73 3.41 -26.26
C VAL A 310 10.19 3.78 -26.11
N ASP A 311 10.76 4.34 -27.16
CA ASP A 311 12.12 4.85 -27.10
C ASP A 311 12.15 6.17 -26.33
N SER A 312 13.19 6.37 -25.52
CA SER A 312 13.34 7.59 -24.70
C SER A 312 13.39 8.88 -25.54
N GLU A 313 13.77 8.79 -26.81
CA GLU A 313 13.78 9.91 -27.76
C GLU A 313 12.37 10.37 -28.17
N ILE A 314 11.35 9.51 -28.01
CA ILE A 314 9.95 9.79 -28.37
C ILE A 314 9.19 10.46 -27.21
N VAL A 315 9.78 10.45 -26.01
CA VAL A 315 9.17 11.00 -24.79
C VAL A 315 9.62 12.46 -24.53
N ALA A 316 10.51 12.99 -25.37
CA ALA A 316 11.04 14.35 -25.33
C ALA A 316 10.21 15.34 -26.15
#